data_AF-A0A1C6LS23-F1
#
_entry.id   AF-A0A1C6LS23-F1
#
_cell.length_a   1.000
_cell.length_b   1.000
_cell.length_c   1.000
_cell.angle_alpha   90.00
_cell.angle_beta   90.00
_cell.angle_gamma   90.00
#
_symmetry.space_group_name_H-M   'P 1'
#
loop_
_entity.id
_entity.type
_entity.pdbx_description
1 polymer ?
#
loop_
_entity_poly.entity_id
_entity_poly.type
_entity_poly.pdbx_seq_one_letter_code
_entity_poly.pdbx_strand_id
1 'polypeptide(L)'
;MGGAHQRIFQSYVTRPENIVRVTWTPGDLVLFDNRITQHYAPDDYGDLPRLLHRVTVAGDAPVGIAGTSSRAIEGGDTDHYTPAVA
;
A
#
# COMPACT_ATOMS: atom_id res chain seq x y z
N MET A 1 -4.08 23.67 6.81
CA MET A 1 -5.51 23.32 6.91
C MET A 1 -5.87 22.16 5.96
N GLY A 2 -5.40 20.93 6.21
CA GLY A 2 -5.64 19.78 5.30
C GLY A 2 -6.08 18.47 5.97
N GLY A 3 -6.05 18.38 7.31
CA GLY A 3 -6.22 17.10 8.01
C GLY A 3 -7.67 16.61 8.19
N ALA A 4 -8.68 17.47 8.06
CA ALA A 4 -10.06 17.08 8.37
C ALA A 4 -10.63 16.07 7.35
N HIS A 5 -10.43 16.31 6.05
CA HIS A 5 -10.90 15.41 5.00
C HIS A 5 -10.14 14.08 5.01
N GLN A 6 -8.82 14.11 5.22
CA GLN A 6 -8.01 12.89 5.30
C GLN A 6 -8.48 11.97 6.45
N ARG A 7 -8.81 12.54 7.61
CA ARG A 7 -9.34 11.77 8.74
C ARG A 7 -10.67 11.09 8.45
N ILE A 8 -11.57 11.74 7.70
CA ILE A 8 -12.88 11.15 7.34
C ILE A 8 -12.71 9.94 6.43
N PHE A 9 -11.86 10.03 5.40
CA PHE A 9 -11.63 8.89 4.51
C PHE A 9 -10.85 7.77 5.20
N GLN A 10 -9.83 8.11 5.98
CA GLN A 10 -9.06 7.14 6.73
C GLN A 10 -9.93 6.38 7.74
N SER A 11 -10.81 7.06 8.48
CA SER A 11 -11.71 6.39 9.43
C SER A 11 -12.74 5.47 8.77
N TYR A 12 -13.08 5.69 7.50
CA TYR A 12 -13.91 4.77 6.72
C TYR A 12 -13.10 3.56 6.24
N VAL A 13 -11.91 3.78 5.68
CA VAL A 13 -11.05 2.70 5.16
C VAL A 13 -10.60 1.76 6.28
N THR A 14 -10.34 2.28 7.50
CA THR A 14 -9.84 1.48 8.63
C THR A 14 -10.92 0.96 9.59
N ARG A 15 -12.18 0.93 9.16
CA ARG A 15 -13.23 0.27 9.95
C ARG A 15 -12.95 -1.22 10.10
N PRO A 16 -13.24 -1.86 11.24
CA PRO A 16 -12.99 -3.28 11.45
C PRO A 16 -13.60 -4.19 10.37
N GLU A 17 -14.76 -3.83 9.82
CA GLU A 17 -15.45 -4.58 8.76
C GLU A 17 -14.70 -4.57 7.42
N ASN A 18 -13.78 -3.62 7.24
CA ASN A 18 -12.96 -3.47 6.03
C ASN A 18 -11.54 -4.04 6.20
N ILE A 19 -11.24 -4.67 7.34
CA ILE A 19 -9.89 -5.11 7.70
C ILE A 19 -9.81 -6.64 7.76
N VAL A 20 -8.80 -7.19 7.10
CA VAL A 20 -8.29 -8.53 7.38
C VAL A 20 -7.01 -8.39 8.21
N ARG A 21 -6.98 -9.03 9.39
CA ARG A 21 -5.77 -9.09 10.25
C ARG A 21 -5.16 -10.48 10.16
N VAL A 22 -3.91 -10.56 9.73
CA VAL A 22 -3.16 -11.81 9.58
C VAL A 22 -2.26 -12.03 10.80
N THR A 23 -2.42 -13.17 11.46
CA THR A 23 -1.47 -13.68 12.44
C THR A 23 -0.49 -14.60 11.71
N TRP A 24 0.77 -14.16 11.60
CA TRP A 24 1.79 -14.86 10.82
C TRP A 24 2.28 -16.14 11.51
N THR A 25 2.48 -17.19 10.72
CA THR A 25 3.18 -18.42 11.08
C THR A 25 4.29 -18.74 10.07
N PRO A 26 5.33 -19.51 10.46
CA PRO A 26 6.37 -19.90 9.53
C PRO A 26 5.81 -20.65 8.31
N GLY A 27 6.14 -20.17 7.11
CA GLY A 27 5.66 -20.71 5.84
C GLY A 27 4.48 -19.96 5.22
N ASP A 28 3.85 -19.03 5.96
CA ASP A 28 2.77 -18.22 5.42
C ASP A 28 3.25 -17.26 4.33
N LEU A 29 2.40 -17.08 3.32
CA LEU A 29 2.54 -16.09 2.26
C LEU A 29 1.24 -15.31 2.14
N VAL A 30 1.34 -13.98 2.19
CA VAL A 30 0.22 -13.09 1.87
C VAL A 30 0.51 -12.38 0.56
N LEU A 31 -0.46 -12.42 -0.34
CA LEU A 31 -0.50 -11.60 -1.55
C LEU A 31 -1.64 -10.59 -1.41
N PHE A 32 -1.36 -9.32 -1.72
CA PHE A 32 -2.37 -8.26 -1.71
C PHE A 32 -2.21 -7.37 -2.94
N ASP A 33 -3.34 -6.89 -3.48
CA ASP A 33 -3.34 -5.92 -4.57
C ASP A 33 -3.14 -4.51 -4.00
N ASN A 34 -1.95 -3.95 -4.21
CA ASN A 34 -1.55 -2.65 -3.68
C ASN A 34 -2.30 -1.47 -4.33
N ARG A 35 -3.14 -1.71 -5.36
CA ARG A 35 -3.97 -0.67 -6.00
C ARG A 35 -5.28 -0.43 -5.24
N ILE A 36 -5.73 -1.39 -4.44
CA ILE A 36 -7.02 -1.36 -3.74
C ILE A 36 -6.92 -1.65 -2.24
N THR A 37 -5.72 -1.71 -1.69
CA THR A 37 -5.50 -2.00 -0.27
C THR A 37 -4.59 -0.99 0.40
N GLN A 38 -4.80 -0.79 1.70
CA GLN A 38 -3.82 -0.21 2.61
C GLN A 38 -3.41 -1.32 3.58
N HIS A 39 -2.17 -1.29 4.06
CA HIS A 39 -1.70 -2.25 5.07
C HIS A 39 -0.94 -1.53 6.17
N TYR A 40 -1.00 -2.11 7.36
CA TYR A 40 -0.30 -1.66 8.54
C TYR A 40 0.37 -2.86 9.21
N ALA A 41 1.63 -2.71 9.61
CA ALA A 41 2.34 -3.71 10.40
C ALA A 41 2.24 -3.30 11.88
N PRO A 42 1.43 -3.98 12.70
CA PRO A 42 1.37 -3.71 14.12
C PRO A 42 2.73 -3.91 14.79
N ASP A 43 3.13 -2.95 15.61
CA ASP A 43 4.30 -3.02 16.47
C ASP A 43 3.86 -3.50 17.87
N ASP A 44 3.36 -4.74 17.93
CA ASP A 44 2.71 -5.35 19.11
C ASP A 44 3.47 -6.57 19.66
N TYR A 45 4.76 -6.68 19.34
CA TYR A 45 5.62 -7.82 19.71
C TYR A 45 6.81 -7.44 20.60
N GLY A 46 6.86 -6.20 21.11
CA GLY A 46 7.94 -5.71 21.98
C GLY A 46 9.30 -5.74 21.28
N ASP A 47 10.34 -6.17 22.00
CA ASP A 47 11.71 -6.20 21.47
C ASP A 47 12.04 -7.47 20.65
N LEU A 48 11.04 -8.31 20.36
CA LEU A 48 11.26 -9.54 19.60
C LEU A 48 11.60 -9.22 18.13
N PRO A 49 12.57 -9.93 17.52
CA PRO A 49 12.90 -9.70 16.12
C PRO A 49 11.78 -10.20 15.20
N ARG A 50 11.48 -9.44 14.14
CA ARG A 50 10.51 -9.80 13.10
C ARG A 50 11.10 -9.54 11.72
N LEU A 51 11.17 -10.59 10.88
CA LEU A 51 11.69 -10.52 9.51
C LEU A 51 10.69 -11.13 8.53
N LEU A 52 10.37 -10.39 7.47
CA LEU A 52 9.59 -10.86 6.32
C LEU A 52 10.34 -10.46 5.05
N HIS A 53 10.23 -11.29 4.01
CA HIS A 53 10.70 -10.96 2.67
C HIS A 53 9.53 -10.42 1.83
N ARG A 54 9.77 -9.37 1.05
CA ARG A 54 8.77 -8.76 0.17
C ARG A 54 9.25 -8.77 -1.26
N VAL A 55 8.38 -9.21 -2.15
CA VAL A 55 8.49 -8.99 -3.59
C VAL A 55 7.36 -8.05 -4.01
N THR A 56 7.68 -7.05 -4.81
CA THR A 56 6.72 -6.09 -5.38
C THR A 56 6.67 -6.26 -6.89
N VAL A 57 5.46 -6.23 -7.44
CA VAL A 57 5.22 -6.30 -8.88
C VAL A 57 4.99 -4.89 -9.41
N ALA A 58 5.54 -4.62 -10.60
CA ALA A 58 5.35 -3.39 -11.35
C ALA A 58 3.86 -3.05 -11.52
N GLY A 59 3.50 -1.77 -11.32
CA GLY A 59 2.16 -1.25 -11.57
C GLY A 59 2.17 -0.14 -12.61
N ASP A 60 0.99 0.31 -13.01
CA ASP A 60 0.74 1.42 -13.92
C ASP A 60 0.47 2.74 -13.17
N ALA A 61 0.48 3.86 -13.91
CA ALA A 61 0.16 5.17 -13.36
C ALA A 61 -1.35 5.28 -13.07
N PRO A 62 -1.78 5.72 -11.87
CA PRO A 62 -3.20 5.83 -11.55
C PRO A 62 -3.93 6.81 -12.47
N VAL A 63 -5.12 6.42 -12.91
CA VAL A 63 -6.03 7.22 -13.74
C VAL A 63 -7.28 7.59 -12.95
N GLY A 64 -7.63 8.87 -12.91
CA GLY A 64 -8.84 9.35 -12.25
C GLY A 64 -10.12 8.95 -13.00
N ILE A 65 -11.28 9.09 -12.35
CA ILE A 65 -12.58 8.71 -12.92
C ILE A 65 -12.92 9.40 -14.26
N ALA A 66 -12.32 10.56 -14.53
CA ALA A 66 -12.50 11.33 -15.76
C ALA A 66 -11.47 10.97 -16.86
N GLY A 67 -10.65 9.94 -16.64
CA GLY A 67 -9.59 9.52 -17.58
C GLY A 67 -8.29 10.30 -17.44
N THR A 68 -8.19 11.24 -16.50
CA THR A 68 -6.95 12.01 -16.27
C THR A 68 -5.90 11.17 -15.55
N SER A 69 -4.76 10.91 -16.20
CA SER A 69 -3.62 10.24 -15.56
C SER A 69 -2.93 11.11 -14.51
N SER A 70 -2.30 10.45 -13.54
CA SER A 70 -1.47 11.09 -12.51
C SER A 70 -0.28 11.83 -13.14
N ARG A 71 0.14 12.94 -12.53
CA ARG A 71 1.32 13.73 -12.96
C ARG A 71 2.41 13.70 -11.89
N ALA A 72 3.64 13.44 -12.30
CA ALA A 72 4.81 13.62 -11.43
C ALA A 72 5.05 15.12 -11.21
N ILE A 73 5.33 15.51 -9.96
CA ILE A 73 5.73 16.88 -9.60
C ILE A 73 7.26 16.95 -9.46
N GLU A 74 7.85 15.90 -8.91
CA GLU A 74 9.30 15.69 -8.77
C GLU A 74 9.60 14.19 -8.98
N GLY A 75 10.83 13.84 -9.34
CA GLY A 75 11.26 12.43 -9.46
C GLY A 75 10.55 11.64 -10.58
N GLY A 76 10.36 12.24 -11.75
CA GLY A 76 9.58 11.65 -12.85
C GLY A 76 10.25 10.48 -13.58
N ASP A 77 11.54 10.22 -13.34
CA ASP A 77 12.24 9.04 -13.87
C ASP A 77 12.26 7.92 -12.81
N THR A 78 11.47 6.88 -13.07
CA THR A 78 11.35 5.70 -12.22
C THR A 78 11.87 4.42 -12.88
N ASP A 79 12.59 4.53 -14.00
CA ASP A 79 13.02 3.38 -14.81
C ASP A 79 13.95 2.44 -14.03
N HIS A 80 14.73 3.00 -13.09
CA HIS A 80 15.60 2.25 -12.18
C HIS A 80 14.82 1.46 -11.11
N TYR A 81 13.62 1.91 -10.74
CA TYR A 81 12.79 1.27 -9.71
C TYR A 81 11.88 0.19 -10.31
N THR A 82 11.37 0.45 -11.51
CA THR A 82 10.54 -0.51 -12.24
C THR A 82 10.77 -0.28 -13.73
N PRO A 83 11.35 -1.25 -14.45
CA PRO A 83 11.48 -1.11 -15.90
C PRO A 83 10.09 -1.01 -16.52
N ALA A 84 9.93 -0.13 -17.50
CA ALA A 84 8.70 0.00 -18.26
C ALA A 84 8.26 -1.38 -18.75
N VAL A 85 7.01 -1.76 -18.44
CA VAL A 85 6.43 -3.01 -18.92
C VAL A 85 6.33 -2.90 -20.45
N ALA A 86 6.96 -3.84 -21.16
CA ALA A 86 6.94 -3.92 -22.62
C ALA A 86 5.53 -4.12 -23.19
#